data_AF-A0A951WVX5-F1
#
_entry.id   AF-A0A951WVX5-F1
#
_cell.length_a   1.000
_cell.length_b   1.000
_cell.length_c   1.000
_cell.angle_alpha   90.00
_cell.angle_beta   90.00
_cell.angle_gamma   90.00
#
_symmetry.space_group_name_H-M   'P 1'
#
loop_
_entity.id
_entity.type
_entity.pdbx_description
1 polymer ?
#
loop_
_entity_poly.entity_id
_entity_poly.type
_entity_poly.pdbx_seq_one_letter_code
_entity_poly.pdbx_strand_id
1 'polypeptide(L)'
;MTPKPISPALFWLKLFHTIVFLVVSAAILYILYSGITNQGGPLLVISVAVVLVETAVYVLNGTRCPLTHLAKRMGDHTGNDWIADIFLPESFARRIPQVCGALAVVGIV
;
A
#
# COMPACT_ATOMS: atom_id res chain seq x y z
N MET A 1 7.42 28.37 10.70
CA MET A 1 6.22 27.51 10.83
C MET A 1 6.56 26.40 11.79
N THR A 2 5.98 26.42 12.98
CA THR A 2 6.16 25.35 13.97
C THR A 2 5.39 24.11 13.51
N PRO A 3 6.01 22.91 13.50
CA PRO A 3 5.28 21.69 13.20
C PRO A 3 4.18 21.51 14.24
N LYS A 4 2.92 21.50 13.80
CA LYS A 4 1.78 21.19 14.67
C LYS A 4 1.93 19.73 15.13
N PRO A 5 1.75 19.42 16.43
CA PRO A 5 1.88 18.05 16.92
C PRO A 5 0.91 17.14 16.16
N ILE A 6 1.41 15.96 15.77
CA ILE A 6 0.63 14.93 15.10
C ILE A 6 -0.57 14.59 15.99
N SER A 7 -1.79 14.74 15.47
CA SER A 7 -2.98 14.31 16.20
C SER A 7 -2.95 12.78 16.34
N PRO A 8 -3.41 12.21 17.47
CA PRO A 8 -3.42 10.75 17.66
C PRO A 8 -4.17 10.01 16.55
N ALA A 9 -5.21 10.64 15.96
CA ALA A 9 -5.95 10.09 14.82
C ALA A 9 -5.08 9.91 13.57
N LEU A 10 -4.16 10.84 13.29
CA LEU A 10 -3.28 10.79 12.13
C LEU A 10 -2.21 9.69 12.29
N PHE A 11 -1.70 9.52 13.52
CA PHE A 11 -0.82 8.41 13.85
C PHE A 11 -1.50 7.06 13.62
N TRP A 12 -2.73 6.87 14.13
CA TRP A 12 -3.49 5.64 13.93
C TRP A 12 -3.82 5.37 12.46
N LEU A 13 -4.13 6.41 11.69
CA LEU A 13 -4.35 6.26 10.25
C LEU A 13 -3.09 5.78 9.53
N LYS A 14 -1.93 6.38 9.84
CA LYS A 14 -0.64 5.97 9.26
C LYS A 14 -0.27 4.55 9.67
N LEU A 15 -0.46 4.20 10.95
CA LEU A 15 -0.20 2.86 11.45
C LEU A 15 -1.09 1.82 10.76
N PHE A 16 -2.38 2.11 10.60
CA PHE A 16 -3.31 1.23 9.90
C PHE A 16 -2.90 1.02 8.44
N HIS A 17 -2.53 2.09 7.74
CA HIS A 17 -2.03 2.00 6.37
C HIS A 17 -0.78 1.11 6.27
N THR A 18 0.18 1.27 7.19
CA THR A 18 1.39 0.42 7.23
C THR A 18 1.04 -1.06 7.40
N ILE A 19 0.02 -1.39 8.21
CA ILE A 19 -0.44 -2.78 8.36
C ILE A 19 -1.02 -3.30 7.04
N VAL A 20 -1.89 -2.53 6.39
CA VAL A 20 -2.47 -2.90 5.08
C VAL A 20 -1.36 -3.11 4.05
N PHE A 21 -0.38 -2.20 3.99
CA PHE A 21 0.77 -2.31 3.11
C PHE A 21 1.58 -3.59 3.34
N LEU A 22 1.83 -3.97 4.60
CA LEU A 22 2.52 -5.22 4.94
C LEU A 22 1.74 -6.45 4.49
N VAL A 23 0.42 -6.46 4.69
CA VAL A 23 -0.46 -7.56 4.28
C VAL A 23 -0.43 -7.73 2.75
N VAL A 24 -0.59 -6.64 2.01
CA VAL A 24 -0.57 -6.65 0.53
C VAL A 24 0.82 -7.08 0.03
N SER A 25 1.89 -6.59 0.64
CA SER A 25 3.27 -7.00 0.29
C SER A 25 3.51 -8.49 0.52
N ALA A 26 3.05 -9.03 1.66
CA ALA A 26 3.13 -10.46 1.95
C ALA A 26 2.31 -11.29 0.94
N ALA A 27 1.11 -10.82 0.56
CA ALA A 27 0.29 -11.46 -0.47
C ALA A 27 1.01 -11.51 -1.83
N ILE A 28 1.68 -10.43 -2.24
CA ILE A 28 2.46 -10.40 -3.50
C ILE A 28 3.62 -11.39 -3.45
N LEU A 29 4.37 -11.44 -2.34
CA LEU A 29 5.44 -12.42 -2.16
C LEU A 29 4.91 -13.85 -2.20
N TYR A 30 3.72 -14.10 -1.64
CA TYR A 30 3.08 -15.40 -1.70
C TYR A 30 2.63 -15.78 -3.12
N ILE A 31 2.08 -14.84 -3.88
CA ILE A 31 1.75 -15.04 -5.31
C ILE A 31 3.02 -15.40 -6.09
N LEU A 32 4.11 -14.65 -5.91
CA LEU A 32 5.39 -14.92 -6.56
C LEU A 32 5.94 -16.30 -6.18
N TYR A 33 5.91 -16.66 -4.89
CA TYR A 33 6.34 -17.97 -4.41
C TYR A 33 5.50 -19.10 -5.01
N SER A 34 4.18 -18.91 -5.07
CA SER A 34 3.24 -19.87 -5.64
C SER A 34 3.47 -20.06 -7.15
N GLY A 35 3.75 -18.97 -7.89
CA GLY A 35 4.14 -19.04 -9.31
C GLY A 35 5.45 -19.80 -9.52
N ILE A 36 6.48 -19.52 -8.72
CA ILE A 36 7.78 -20.22 -8.80
C ILE A 36 7.67 -21.70 -8.44
N THR A 37 6.87 -22.05 -7.42
CA THR A 37 6.70 -23.42 -6.96
C THR A 37 5.60 -24.18 -7.69
N ASN A 38 4.86 -23.51 -8.59
CA ASN A 38 3.71 -24.01 -9.31
C ASN A 38 2.63 -24.62 -8.38
N GLN A 39 2.50 -24.07 -7.17
CA GLN A 39 1.58 -24.56 -6.14
C GLN A 39 0.32 -23.70 -6.08
N GLY A 40 -0.74 -24.15 -6.74
CA GLY A 40 -2.06 -23.51 -6.65
C GLY A 40 -2.78 -23.81 -5.32
N GLY A 41 -3.59 -22.89 -4.84
CA GLY A 41 -4.42 -23.10 -3.65
C GLY A 41 -5.40 -21.97 -3.34
N PRO A 42 -6.34 -22.16 -2.41
CA PRO A 42 -7.31 -21.12 -2.02
C PRO A 42 -6.61 -19.87 -1.47
N LEU A 43 -5.45 -20.02 -0.82
CA LEU A 43 -4.64 -18.90 -0.34
C LEU A 43 -4.08 -18.03 -1.49
N LEU A 44 -3.76 -18.62 -2.65
CA LEU A 44 -3.33 -17.87 -3.83
C LEU A 44 -4.50 -16.99 -4.31
N VAL A 45 -5.68 -17.57 -4.46
CA VAL A 45 -6.88 -16.84 -4.92
C VAL A 45 -7.21 -15.67 -3.98
N ILE A 46 -7.14 -15.88 -2.67
CA ILE A 46 -7.33 -14.83 -1.67
C ILE A 46 -6.25 -13.75 -1.82
N SER A 47 -4.98 -14.13 -1.97
CA SER A 47 -3.87 -13.19 -2.13
C SER A 47 -4.05 -12.34 -3.39
N VAL A 48 -4.40 -12.96 -4.52
CA VAL A 48 -4.69 -12.26 -5.78
C VAL A 48 -5.88 -11.31 -5.61
N ALA A 49 -6.96 -11.76 -4.97
CA ALA A 49 -8.14 -10.93 -4.73
C ALA A 49 -7.79 -9.69 -3.87
N VAL A 50 -7.02 -9.86 -2.79
CA VAL A 50 -6.57 -8.75 -1.94
C VAL A 50 -5.73 -7.75 -2.72
N VAL A 51 -4.76 -8.23 -3.51
CA VAL A 51 -3.90 -7.36 -4.34
C VAL A 51 -4.72 -6.62 -5.40
N LEU A 52 -5.68 -7.30 -6.04
CA LEU A 52 -6.57 -6.69 -7.04
C LEU A 52 -7.47 -5.61 -6.43
N VAL A 53 -8.06 -5.87 -5.26
CA VAL A 53 -8.90 -4.89 -4.56
C VAL A 53 -8.10 -3.65 -4.21
N GLU A 54 -6.91 -3.83 -3.60
CA GLU A 54 -6.04 -2.70 -3.25
C GLU A 54 -5.62 -1.90 -4.49
N THR A 55 -5.23 -2.61 -5.56
CA THR A 55 -4.83 -1.99 -6.84
C THR A 55 -5.99 -1.21 -7.45
N ALA A 56 -7.20 -1.77 -7.45
CA ALA A 56 -8.39 -1.10 -7.96
C ALA A 56 -8.68 0.18 -7.16
N VAL A 57 -8.67 0.11 -5.83
CA VAL A 57 -8.86 1.28 -4.95
C VAL A 57 -7.81 2.36 -5.22
N TYR A 58 -6.54 1.95 -5.41
CA TYR A 58 -5.43 2.86 -5.71
C TYR A 58 -5.56 3.56 -7.07
N VAL A 59 -5.92 2.81 -8.12
CA VAL A 59 -6.09 3.33 -9.48
C VAL A 59 -7.32 4.23 -9.59
N LEU A 60 -8.46 3.80 -9.01
CA LEU A 60 -9.70 4.58 -9.00
C LEU A 60 -9.54 5.92 -8.27
N ASN A 61 -8.62 5.99 -7.31
CA ASN A 61 -8.29 7.21 -6.59
C ASN A 61 -7.16 8.04 -7.25
N GLY A 62 -6.87 7.79 -8.53
CA GLY A 62 -5.94 8.59 -9.33
C GLY A 62 -4.47 8.30 -9.05
N THR A 63 -4.11 7.04 -8.84
CA THR A 63 -2.73 6.61 -8.48
C THR A 63 -2.21 7.23 -7.19
N ARG A 64 -3.13 7.48 -6.27
CA ARG A 64 -2.84 8.00 -4.93
C ARG A 64 -3.62 7.18 -3.92
N CYS A 65 -3.02 6.89 -2.77
CA CYS A 65 -3.73 6.18 -1.71
C CYS A 65 -4.90 7.05 -1.18
N PRO A 66 -6.14 6.53 -1.07
CA PRO A 66 -7.29 7.30 -0.56
C PRO A 66 -7.10 7.80 0.87
N LEU A 67 -6.30 7.09 1.68
CA LEU A 67 -5.95 7.53 3.03
C LEU A 67 -5.16 8.84 3.03
N THR A 68 -4.47 9.18 1.93
CA THR A 68 -3.82 10.49 1.75
C THR A 68 -4.83 11.64 1.81
N HIS A 69 -5.99 11.47 1.15
CA HIS A 69 -7.02 12.49 1.15
C HIS A 69 -7.63 12.67 2.54
N LEU A 70 -7.80 11.55 3.27
CA LEU A 70 -8.29 11.58 4.65
C LEU A 70 -7.27 12.24 5.60
N ALA A 71 -5.98 11.94 5.47
CA ALA A 71 -4.92 12.57 6.25
C ALA A 71 -4.84 14.08 6.03
N LYS A 72 -4.94 14.54 4.78
CA LYS A 72 -5.02 15.98 4.46
C LYS A 72 -6.22 16.64 5.15
N ARG A 73 -7.40 15.99 5.14
CA ARG A 73 -8.58 16.49 5.85
C ARG A 73 -8.42 16.52 7.38
N MET A 74 -7.62 15.62 7.94
CA MET A 74 -7.29 15.60 9.37
C MET A 74 -6.16 16.57 9.76
N GLY A 75 -5.68 17.40 8.84
CA GLY A 75 -4.67 18.42 9.11
C GLY A 75 -3.22 17.94 8.96
N ASP A 76 -2.97 16.92 8.12
CA ASP A 76 -1.61 16.60 7.69
C ASP A 76 -1.07 17.70 6.74
N HIS A 77 -0.52 18.76 7.33
CA HIS A 77 0.16 19.85 6.61
C HIS A 77 1.65 19.55 6.37
N THR A 78 2.09 18.28 6.45
CA THR A 78 3.48 17.92 6.15
C THR A 78 3.84 18.19 4.68
N GLY A 79 2.87 18.45 3.80
CA GLY A 79 3.10 18.78 2.38
C GLY A 79 3.41 17.56 1.51
N ASN A 80 3.43 16.38 2.11
CA ASN A 80 3.74 15.13 1.44
C ASN A 80 2.45 14.58 0.80
N ASP A 81 2.34 14.71 -0.52
CA ASP A 81 1.22 14.19 -1.33
C ASP A 81 1.11 12.66 -1.30
N TRP A 82 2.08 12.00 -0.69
CA TRP A 82 2.17 10.56 -0.55
C TRP A 82 2.05 10.30 0.94
N ILE A 83 1.06 9.52 1.36
CA ILE A 83 1.02 8.95 2.70
C ILE A 83 2.23 8.00 2.80
N ALA A 84 3.40 8.57 3.05
CA ALA A 84 4.59 7.79 3.30
C ALA A 84 4.33 7.10 4.63
N ASP A 85 4.25 5.77 4.59
CA ASP A 85 4.28 4.94 5.79
C ASP A 85 5.34 5.51 6.74
N ILE A 86 5.04 5.50 8.03
CA ILE A 86 5.88 6.13 9.07
C ILE A 86 7.36 5.66 9.05
N PHE A 87 7.64 4.60 8.30
CA PHE A 87 8.94 3.94 8.11
C PHE A 87 9.57 4.09 6.72
N LEU A 88 8.94 4.74 5.72
CA LEU A 88 9.46 4.76 4.35
C LEU A 88 9.68 6.17 3.78
N PRO A 89 10.83 6.43 3.12
CA PRO A 89 11.07 7.71 2.45
C PRO A 89 10.21 7.86 1.19
N GLU A 90 9.82 9.11 0.87
CA GLU A 90 8.87 9.42 -0.21
C GLU A 90 9.27 8.87 -1.59
N SER A 91 10.57 8.88 -1.90
CA SER A 91 11.10 8.35 -3.16
C SER A 91 10.84 6.85 -3.32
N PHE A 92 10.78 6.12 -2.22
CA PHE A 92 10.52 4.69 -2.18
C PHE A 92 9.02 4.41 -2.26
N ALA A 93 8.21 5.19 -1.52
CA ALA A 93 6.76 5.11 -1.55
C ALA A 93 6.18 5.33 -2.97
N ARG A 94 6.84 6.14 -3.81
CA ARG A 94 6.41 6.36 -5.21
C ARG A 94 6.64 5.15 -6.12
N ARG A 95 7.71 4.37 -5.89
CA ARG A 95 8.08 3.23 -6.75
C ARG A 95 7.45 1.92 -6.29
N ILE A 96 7.13 1.80 -5.00
CA ILE A 96 6.53 0.59 -4.41
C ILE A 96 5.30 0.10 -5.19
N PRO A 97 4.29 0.92 -5.49
CA PRO A 97 3.10 0.44 -6.19
C PRO A 97 3.43 -0.11 -7.58
N GLN A 98 4.42 0.48 -8.26
CA GLN A 98 4.87 0.03 -9.58
C GLN A 98 5.63 -1.30 -9.48
N VAL A 99 6.52 -1.44 -8.49
CA VAL A 99 7.28 -2.66 -8.25
C VAL A 99 6.36 -3.80 -7.78
N CYS A 100 5.48 -3.53 -6.84
CA CYS A 100 4.47 -4.45 -6.33
C CYS A 100 3.52 -4.92 -7.43
N GLY A 101 3.00 -3.99 -8.25
CA GLY A 101 2.15 -4.32 -9.39
C GLY A 101 2.89 -5.17 -10.43
N ALA A 102 4.14 -4.82 -10.76
CA ALA A 102 4.96 -5.60 -11.68
C ALA A 102 5.23 -7.02 -11.14
N LEU A 103 5.59 -7.17 -9.87
CA LEU A 103 5.79 -8.48 -9.25
C LEU A 103 4.52 -9.32 -9.24
N ALA A 104 3.36 -8.70 -8.95
CA ALA A 104 2.09 -9.40 -8.95
C ALA A 104 1.73 -9.91 -10.36
N VAL A 105 1.96 -9.11 -11.40
CA VAL A 105 1.76 -9.53 -12.80
C VAL A 105 2.71 -10.67 -13.17
N VAL A 106 4.00 -10.56 -12.82
CA VAL A 106 4.99 -11.60 -13.11
C VAL A 106 4.66 -12.91 -12.39
N GLY A 107 4.17 -12.86 -11.15
CA GLY A 107 3.81 -14.06 -10.38
C GLY A 107 2.54 -14.77 -10.86
N ILE A 108 1.74 -14.12 -11.74
CA ILE A 108 0.51 -14.70 -12.32
C ILE A 108 0.80 -15.40 -13.66
N VAL A 109 1.88 -15.02 -14.37
CA VAL A 109 2.27 -15.55 -15.70
C VAL A 109 3.19 -16.75 -15.57
#